data_AF-A0A8J8GJ56-F1
#
_entry.id   AF-A0A8J8GJ56-F1
#
_cell.length_a   1.000
_cell.length_b   1.000
_cell.length_c   1.000
_cell.angle_alpha   90.00
_cell.angle_beta   90.00
_cell.angle_gamma   90.00
#
_symmetry.space_group_name_H-M   'P 1'
#
loop_
_entity.id
_entity.type
_entity.pdbx_description
1 polymer ?
#
loop_
_entity_poly.entity_id
_entity_poly.type
_entity_poly.pdbx_seq_one_letter_code
_entity_poly.pdbx_strand_id
1 'polypeptide(L)'
;MADERQLEYEDEQTDDRSAQQPAVERANAGGSELPIKQGAVFGAITLIATYLSHLFLTAIATARSTPAAGMVGEGEDASLVVTEMVASWKAAGWSYLSTFGTGFEAEGEVASLGGVPNHGAASVSGAFSMSTLFLFLVTVGGVAAAGYAVARHTAADDAVEAAKAGATVAVPYFAFALLAALVMTHTFSEGPAVEALVGGEFSAGAVPGLEAADYLGSEGHVTSEIEFGPSITDAILYAGLIVPVVLGALGGVAARREDALEKLTAKVDQL
;
A
#
# COMPACT_ATOMS: atom_id res chain seq x y z
N MET A 1 71.16 -35.81 -20.63
CA MET A 1 71.13 -36.19 -22.06
C MET A 1 69.66 -36.19 -22.46
N ALA A 2 69.10 -35.06 -22.93
CA ALA A 2 69.29 -34.42 -24.26
C ALA A 2 68.68 -35.32 -25.37
N ASP A 3 67.90 -34.89 -26.35
CA ASP A 3 67.53 -33.54 -26.82
C ASP A 3 66.40 -33.66 -27.87
N GLU A 4 65.61 -32.60 -28.00
CA GLU A 4 65.04 -31.93 -29.19
C GLU A 4 64.60 -32.65 -30.50
N ARG A 5 63.46 -32.14 -31.04
CA ARG A 5 63.16 -31.65 -32.42
C ARG A 5 61.78 -32.14 -32.92
N GLN A 6 60.74 -31.30 -32.86
CA GLN A 6 60.32 -30.30 -33.88
C GLN A 6 60.02 -30.91 -35.26
N LEU A 7 58.73 -30.91 -35.64
CA LEU A 7 58.29 -30.52 -36.99
C LEU A 7 56.95 -29.78 -36.87
N GLU A 8 57.10 -28.46 -36.92
CA GLU A 8 56.08 -27.46 -37.21
C GLU A 8 56.00 -27.35 -38.75
N TYR A 9 54.79 -27.36 -39.31
CA TYR A 9 54.49 -26.75 -40.61
C TYR A 9 53.06 -26.20 -40.53
N GLU A 10 52.98 -24.89 -40.46
CA GLU A 10 51.84 -24.06 -40.86
C GLU A 10 51.61 -24.23 -42.38
N ASP A 11 50.35 -24.16 -42.84
CA ASP A 11 49.94 -23.14 -43.81
C ASP A 11 48.46 -23.25 -44.26
N GLU A 12 47.78 -22.10 -44.12
CA GLU A 12 46.82 -21.47 -45.03
C GLU A 12 45.34 -21.93 -45.14
N GLN A 13 44.49 -21.11 -44.50
CA GLN A 13 43.34 -20.36 -45.07
C GLN A 13 42.38 -21.04 -46.08
N THR A 14 41.10 -21.09 -45.71
CA THR A 14 39.89 -20.62 -46.46
C THR A 14 38.65 -21.03 -45.65
N ASP A 15 38.03 -20.11 -44.91
CA ASP A 15 36.96 -19.20 -45.33
C ASP A 15 35.55 -19.69 -44.94
N ASP A 16 34.85 -18.81 -44.21
CA ASP A 16 33.40 -18.60 -44.21
C ASP A 16 32.43 -19.70 -43.77
N ARG A 17 32.38 -19.96 -42.45
CA ARG A 17 31.13 -20.43 -41.79
C ARG A 17 30.75 -19.68 -40.51
N SER A 18 31.22 -18.45 -40.36
CA SER A 18 30.89 -17.58 -39.23
C SER A 18 30.15 -16.33 -39.66
N ALA A 19 29.18 -16.45 -40.57
CA ALA A 19 28.34 -15.33 -40.98
C ALA A 19 26.96 -15.82 -41.46
N GLN A 20 26.04 -16.05 -40.51
CA GLN A 20 24.57 -15.91 -40.61
C GLN A 20 23.86 -16.87 -39.65
N GLN A 21 23.98 -16.62 -38.35
CA GLN A 21 22.82 -16.80 -37.47
C GLN A 21 21.97 -15.53 -37.59
N PRO A 22 20.69 -15.65 -37.96
CA PRO A 22 19.90 -14.55 -38.46
C PRO A 22 19.67 -13.51 -37.36
N ALA A 23 19.80 -12.24 -37.73
CA ALA A 23 19.51 -11.05 -36.91
C ALA A 23 18.06 -10.98 -36.35
N VAL A 24 17.25 -12.02 -36.56
CA VAL A 24 15.89 -12.18 -36.05
C VAL A 24 15.88 -12.53 -34.55
N GLU A 25 16.92 -13.19 -34.03
CA GLU A 25 16.98 -13.57 -32.61
C GLU A 25 17.44 -12.41 -31.71
N ARG A 26 18.23 -11.46 -32.24
CA ARG A 26 18.56 -10.21 -31.54
C ARG A 26 17.42 -9.18 -31.58
N ALA A 27 16.54 -9.22 -32.57
CA ALA A 27 15.36 -8.35 -32.61
C ALA A 27 14.29 -8.74 -31.57
N ASN A 28 14.29 -10.00 -31.11
CA ASN A 28 13.41 -10.49 -30.05
C ASN A 28 14.06 -10.48 -28.64
N ALA A 29 15.36 -10.19 -28.54
CA ALA A 29 16.09 -10.09 -27.28
C ALA A 29 16.05 -8.67 -26.66
N GLY A 30 15.22 -7.76 -27.19
CA GLY A 30 15.05 -6.39 -26.71
C GLY A 30 13.95 -6.21 -25.64
N GLY A 31 13.32 -7.30 -25.20
CA GLY A 31 12.37 -7.30 -24.10
C GLY A 31 13.01 -7.91 -22.86
N SER A 32 13.76 -7.14 -22.08
CA SER A 32 14.16 -7.52 -20.72
C SER A 32 12.89 -7.92 -19.96
N GLU A 33 12.72 -9.22 -19.67
CA GLU A 33 11.57 -9.72 -18.92
C GLU A 33 11.51 -9.00 -17.57
N LEU A 34 10.36 -8.44 -17.24
CA LEU A 34 10.18 -7.73 -15.98
C LEU A 34 10.49 -8.69 -14.81
N PRO A 35 11.30 -8.27 -13.81
CA PRO A 35 11.69 -9.12 -12.68
C PRO A 35 10.55 -9.24 -11.64
N ILE A 36 9.39 -9.73 -12.08
CA ILE A 36 8.14 -9.80 -11.31
C ILE A 36 8.33 -10.62 -10.02
N LYS A 37 9.12 -11.70 -10.07
CA LYS A 37 9.37 -12.56 -8.91
C LYS A 37 10.13 -11.81 -7.82
N GLN A 38 11.20 -11.10 -8.20
CA GLN A 38 12.01 -10.31 -7.29
C GLN A 38 11.18 -9.15 -6.72
N GLY A 39 10.44 -8.45 -7.59
CA GLY A 39 9.45 -7.44 -7.19
C GLY A 39 8.49 -7.92 -6.13
N ALA A 40 7.87 -9.07 -6.38
CA ALA A 40 6.90 -9.66 -5.47
C ALA A 40 7.52 -10.03 -4.11
N VAL A 41 8.74 -10.59 -4.09
CA VAL A 41 9.42 -10.95 -2.83
C VAL A 41 9.78 -9.70 -2.02
N PHE A 42 10.47 -8.73 -2.62
CA PHE A 42 10.85 -7.49 -1.90
C PHE A 42 9.61 -6.70 -1.49
N GLY A 43 8.61 -6.59 -2.36
CA GLY A 43 7.36 -5.93 -2.05
C GLY A 43 6.59 -6.63 -0.91
N ALA A 44 6.55 -7.96 -0.88
CA ALA A 44 5.85 -8.70 0.17
C ALA A 44 6.54 -8.54 1.53
N ILE A 45 7.88 -8.60 1.57
CA ILE A 45 8.65 -8.37 2.80
C ILE A 45 8.37 -6.97 3.34
N THR A 46 8.45 -5.95 2.47
CA THR A 46 8.19 -4.57 2.85
C THR A 46 6.75 -4.37 3.29
N LEU A 47 5.78 -4.91 2.56
CA LEU A 47 4.36 -4.85 2.91
C LEU A 47 4.12 -5.44 4.30
N ILE A 48 4.64 -6.64 4.57
CA ILE A 48 4.48 -7.30 5.87
C ILE A 48 5.15 -6.47 6.96
N ALA A 49 6.38 -6.00 6.77
CA ALA A 49 7.11 -5.23 7.78
C ALA A 49 6.41 -3.90 8.12
N THR A 50 5.92 -3.21 7.09
CA THR A 50 5.22 -1.93 7.24
C THR A 50 3.83 -2.14 7.87
N TYR A 51 3.05 -3.13 7.41
CA TYR A 51 1.78 -3.51 8.02
C TYR A 51 1.93 -3.92 9.50
N LEU A 52 2.96 -4.71 9.84
CA LEU A 52 3.24 -5.07 11.23
C LEU A 52 3.59 -3.85 12.10
N SER A 53 4.21 -2.83 11.52
CA SER A 53 4.47 -1.56 12.22
C SER A 53 3.17 -0.83 12.55
N HIS A 54 2.22 -0.79 11.60
CA HIS A 54 0.88 -0.26 11.83
C HIS A 54 0.13 -1.09 12.87
N LEU A 55 0.20 -2.42 12.79
CA LEU A 55 -0.45 -3.32 13.74
C LEU A 55 0.09 -3.13 15.17
N PHE A 56 1.40 -3.03 15.31
CA PHE A 56 2.05 -2.82 16.61
C PHE A 56 1.62 -1.51 17.26
N LEU A 57 1.67 -0.40 16.51
CA LEU A 57 1.25 0.90 17.03
C LEU A 57 -0.25 0.96 17.31
N THR A 58 -1.07 0.32 16.46
CA THR A 58 -2.50 0.19 16.69
C THR A 58 -2.78 -0.58 17.97
N ALA A 59 -2.11 -1.72 18.20
CA ALA A 59 -2.28 -2.50 19.41
C ALA A 59 -1.92 -1.70 20.68
N ILE A 60 -0.85 -0.90 20.65
CA ILE A 60 -0.47 -0.01 21.76
C ILE A 60 -1.55 1.04 22.02
N ALA A 61 -2.06 1.67 20.97
CA ALA A 61 -3.07 2.71 21.09
C ALA A 61 -4.41 2.13 21.56
N THR A 62 -4.85 0.98 21.02
CA THR A 62 -6.04 0.25 21.47
C THR A 62 -5.95 -0.16 22.95
N ALA A 63 -4.77 -0.58 23.42
CA ALA A 63 -4.57 -0.93 24.83
C ALA A 63 -4.68 0.28 25.79
N ARG A 64 -4.62 1.51 25.26
CA ARG A 64 -4.72 2.76 26.02
C ARG A 64 -6.03 3.51 25.79
N SER A 65 -6.88 3.02 24.89
CA SER A 65 -8.20 3.59 24.64
C SER A 65 -9.26 3.00 25.55
N THR A 66 -10.33 3.76 25.76
CA THR A 66 -11.57 3.28 26.38
C THR A 66 -12.63 3.21 25.29
N PRO A 67 -13.43 2.13 25.22
CA PRO A 67 -14.55 2.07 24.28
C PRO A 67 -15.54 3.20 24.54
N ALA A 68 -16.21 3.65 23.49
CA ALA A 68 -17.33 4.56 23.62
C ALA A 68 -18.45 3.90 24.43
N ALA A 69 -19.17 4.71 25.18
CA ALA A 69 -20.33 4.27 25.94
C ALA A 69 -21.37 5.38 25.95
N GLY A 70 -22.64 4.99 25.88
CA GLY A 70 -23.77 5.92 25.88
C GLY A 70 -25.00 5.27 26.51
N MET A 71 -25.90 6.10 27.01
CA MET A 71 -27.20 5.63 27.50
C MET A 71 -28.13 5.43 26.30
N VAL A 72 -28.77 4.26 26.21
CA VAL A 72 -29.79 3.94 25.20
C VAL A 72 -31.09 3.62 25.92
N GLY A 73 -32.22 4.13 25.43
CA GLY A 73 -33.52 4.10 26.09
C GLY A 73 -33.83 5.38 26.87
N GLU A 74 -35.07 5.53 27.33
CA GLU A 74 -35.53 6.66 28.14
C GLU A 74 -35.97 6.23 29.55
N GLY A 75 -35.87 7.15 30.51
CA GLY A 75 -36.41 6.95 31.87
C GLY A 75 -35.75 5.81 32.64
N GLU A 76 -36.58 4.94 33.23
CA GLU A 76 -36.11 3.80 34.05
C GLU A 76 -35.58 2.63 33.22
N ASP A 77 -35.88 2.59 31.91
CA ASP A 77 -35.43 1.55 30.97
C ASP A 77 -34.11 1.91 30.29
N ALA A 78 -33.57 3.11 30.54
CA ALA A 78 -32.29 3.54 30.00
C ALA A 78 -31.14 2.66 30.51
N SER A 79 -30.36 2.11 29.59
CA SER A 79 -29.23 1.23 29.89
C SER A 79 -27.93 1.77 29.31
N LEU A 80 -26.82 1.58 30.04
CA LEU A 80 -25.50 1.93 29.55
C LEU A 80 -25.03 0.88 28.54
N VAL A 81 -24.92 1.28 27.27
CA VAL A 81 -24.37 0.46 26.21
C VAL A 81 -22.91 0.83 26.02
N VAL A 82 -22.02 -0.17 26.15
CA VAL A 82 -20.59 -0.05 25.85
C VAL A 82 -20.35 -0.68 24.50
N THR A 83 -19.79 0.09 23.57
CA THR A 83 -19.56 -0.36 22.19
C THR A 83 -18.36 -1.30 22.09
N GLU A 84 -18.37 -2.20 21.12
CA GLU A 84 -17.25 -3.08 20.83
C GLU A 84 -16.11 -2.33 20.14
N MET A 85 -14.88 -2.69 20.52
CA MET A 85 -13.69 -2.18 19.85
C MET A 85 -13.53 -2.84 18.48
N VAL A 86 -13.21 -2.04 17.46
CA VAL A 86 -12.79 -2.59 16.17
C VAL A 86 -11.56 -3.48 16.37
N ALA A 87 -11.59 -4.68 15.79
CA ALA A 87 -10.47 -5.61 15.85
C ALA A 87 -9.18 -4.92 15.37
N SER A 88 -8.10 -5.03 16.16
CA SER A 88 -6.87 -4.27 15.95
C SER A 88 -6.24 -4.47 14.57
N TRP A 89 -6.41 -5.64 13.96
CA TRP A 89 -5.93 -5.90 12.60
C TRP A 89 -6.73 -5.15 11.52
N LYS A 90 -8.04 -4.93 11.71
CA LYS A 90 -8.85 -4.09 10.80
C LYS A 90 -8.45 -2.63 10.94
N ALA A 91 -8.39 -2.13 12.18
CA ALA A 91 -7.97 -0.76 12.48
C ALA A 91 -6.54 -0.47 11.96
N ALA A 92 -5.61 -1.41 12.12
CA ALA A 92 -4.26 -1.30 11.58
C ALA A 92 -4.25 -1.31 10.05
N GLY A 93 -5.11 -2.12 9.44
CA GLY A 93 -5.31 -2.14 7.99
C GLY A 93 -5.85 -0.83 7.44
N TRP A 94 -6.84 -0.22 8.11
CA TRP A 94 -7.33 1.11 7.76
C TRP A 94 -6.24 2.17 7.88
N SER A 95 -5.51 2.17 8.99
CA SER A 95 -4.33 3.03 9.18
C SER A 95 -3.32 2.84 8.03
N TYR A 96 -3.01 1.60 7.66
CA TYR A 96 -2.08 1.28 6.58
C TYR A 96 -2.57 1.81 5.23
N LEU A 97 -3.79 1.49 4.84
CA LEU A 97 -4.39 1.93 3.57
C LEU A 97 -4.48 3.45 3.45
N SER A 98 -4.76 4.15 4.56
CA SER A 98 -4.81 5.61 4.59
C SER A 98 -3.48 6.29 4.22
N THR A 99 -2.33 5.64 4.47
CA THR A 99 -1.01 6.21 4.10
C THR A 99 -0.81 6.33 2.59
N PHE A 100 -1.55 5.52 1.82
CA PHE A 100 -1.58 5.59 0.36
C PHE A 100 -2.65 6.55 -0.17
N GLY A 101 -3.42 7.19 0.72
CA GLY A 101 -4.53 8.07 0.34
C GLY A 101 -5.84 7.32 0.03
N THR A 102 -5.99 6.09 0.50
CA THR A 102 -7.25 5.33 0.35
C THR A 102 -8.37 5.99 1.13
N GLY A 103 -9.49 6.30 0.46
CA GLY A 103 -10.73 6.76 1.10
C GLY A 103 -11.50 5.63 1.80
N PHE A 104 -12.48 6.02 2.60
CA PHE A 104 -13.36 5.11 3.34
C PHE A 104 -14.81 5.42 3.02
N GLU A 105 -15.65 4.40 3.16
CA GLU A 105 -17.07 4.47 2.89
C GLU A 105 -17.85 3.92 4.09
N ALA A 106 -19.01 4.50 4.35
CA ALA A 106 -20.02 3.99 5.26
C ALA A 106 -21.34 3.87 4.48
N GLU A 107 -21.87 2.67 4.29
CA GLU A 107 -23.08 2.42 3.48
C GLU A 107 -23.00 3.01 2.05
N GLY A 108 -21.78 3.07 1.49
CA GLY A 108 -21.50 3.64 0.17
C GLY A 108 -21.31 5.17 0.16
N GLU A 109 -21.50 5.86 1.27
CA GLU A 109 -21.24 7.29 1.42
C GLU A 109 -19.80 7.55 1.87
N VAL A 110 -19.20 8.65 1.39
CA VAL A 110 -17.81 9.00 1.72
C VAL A 110 -17.66 9.28 3.22
N ALA A 111 -16.79 8.52 3.86
CA ALA A 111 -16.53 8.59 5.29
C ALA A 111 -15.07 8.92 5.60
N SER A 112 -14.83 9.48 6.79
CA SER A 112 -13.49 9.80 7.28
C SER A 112 -13.06 8.81 8.36
N LEU A 113 -11.84 8.31 8.26
CA LEU A 113 -11.26 7.45 9.30
C LEU A 113 -11.17 8.17 10.67
N GLY A 114 -11.04 9.50 10.67
CA GLY A 114 -11.05 10.30 11.90
C GLY A 114 -12.42 10.38 12.58
N GLY A 115 -13.50 10.06 11.87
CA GLY A 115 -14.86 10.04 12.40
C GLY A 115 -15.29 8.70 12.97
N VAL A 116 -14.48 7.65 12.79
CA VAL A 116 -14.85 6.30 13.22
C VAL A 116 -14.85 6.19 14.75
N PRO A 117 -15.92 5.67 15.36
CA PRO A 117 -15.99 5.47 16.81
C PRO A 117 -14.90 4.51 17.30
N ASN A 118 -14.68 4.48 18.62
CA ASN A 118 -13.75 3.54 19.27
C ASN A 118 -12.31 3.60 18.75
N HIS A 119 -11.86 4.78 18.32
CA HIS A 119 -10.51 4.92 17.77
C HIS A 119 -10.26 3.94 16.62
N GLY A 120 -11.24 3.74 15.71
CA GLY A 120 -11.05 2.96 14.48
C GLY A 120 -9.78 3.38 13.72
N ALA A 121 -9.37 4.64 13.89
CA ALA A 121 -7.99 5.09 13.74
C ALA A 121 -7.31 5.28 15.11
N ALA A 122 -6.59 4.27 15.58
CA ALA A 122 -5.83 4.35 16.82
C ALA A 122 -4.72 5.45 16.76
N SER A 123 -4.46 6.02 15.58
CA SER A 123 -3.43 7.01 15.27
C SER A 123 -3.94 8.44 14.96
N VAL A 124 -5.26 8.71 14.97
CA VAL A 124 -5.78 10.05 14.62
C VAL A 124 -6.03 10.94 15.86
N SER A 125 -5.80 10.42 17.08
CA SER A 125 -5.80 11.26 18.28
C SER A 125 -4.48 12.03 18.44
N GLY A 126 -4.54 13.29 18.90
CA GLY A 126 -3.40 14.21 18.93
C GLY A 126 -2.14 13.71 19.67
N ALA A 127 -2.29 12.76 20.60
CA ALA A 127 -1.20 12.12 21.33
C ALA A 127 -0.30 11.22 20.43
N PHE A 128 -0.76 10.89 19.22
CA PHE A 128 -0.11 9.96 18.30
C PHE A 128 0.22 10.59 16.93
N SER A 129 0.17 11.92 16.81
CA SER A 129 0.50 12.63 15.55
C SER A 129 1.90 12.30 15.02
N MET A 130 2.88 12.16 15.91
CA MET A 130 4.25 11.74 15.54
C MET A 130 4.32 10.29 15.07
N SER A 131 3.48 9.38 15.62
CA SER A 131 3.44 8.01 15.13
C SER A 131 2.80 7.91 13.75
N THR A 132 1.83 8.78 13.42
CA THR A 132 1.26 8.86 12.07
C THR A 132 2.29 9.28 11.04
N LEU A 133 3.10 10.31 11.34
CA LEU A 133 4.21 10.71 10.47
C LEU A 133 5.25 9.59 10.33
N PHE A 134 5.62 8.94 11.44
CA PHE A 134 6.55 7.82 11.42
C PHE A 134 6.04 6.67 10.54
N LEU A 135 4.78 6.25 10.73
CA LEU A 135 4.16 5.19 9.94
C LEU A 135 4.09 5.55 8.46
N PHE A 136 3.75 6.80 8.12
CA PHE A 136 3.78 7.29 6.75
C PHE A 136 5.20 7.17 6.14
N LEU A 137 6.23 7.65 6.85
CA LEU A 137 7.61 7.60 6.37
C LEU A 137 8.11 6.16 6.22
N VAL A 138 7.79 5.29 7.17
CA VAL A 138 8.15 3.86 7.12
C VAL A 138 7.47 3.16 5.96
N THR A 139 6.18 3.43 5.71
CA THR A 139 5.42 2.78 4.65
C THR A 139 5.84 3.29 3.26
N VAL A 140 5.80 4.61 3.03
CA VAL A 140 6.18 5.22 1.75
C VAL A 140 7.66 5.04 1.47
N GLY A 141 8.51 5.27 2.47
CA GLY A 141 9.95 5.07 2.36
C GLY A 141 10.31 3.60 2.16
N GLY A 142 9.59 2.68 2.81
CA GLY A 142 9.76 1.24 2.65
C GLY A 142 9.48 0.79 1.21
N VAL A 143 8.40 1.27 0.59
CA VAL A 143 8.05 0.95 -0.80
C VAL A 143 9.15 1.43 -1.76
N ALA A 144 9.61 2.67 -1.60
CA ALA A 144 10.72 3.20 -2.41
C ALA A 144 12.02 2.41 -2.18
N ALA A 145 12.33 2.05 -0.94
CA ALA A 145 13.50 1.22 -0.62
C ALA A 145 13.39 -0.18 -1.23
N ALA A 146 12.19 -0.77 -1.30
CA ALA A 146 11.96 -2.04 -1.99
C ALA A 146 12.24 -1.90 -3.49
N GLY A 147 11.75 -0.83 -4.13
CA GLY A 147 12.00 -0.56 -5.54
C GLY A 147 13.49 -0.40 -5.85
N TYR A 148 14.20 0.33 -4.98
CA TYR A 148 15.66 0.45 -5.03
C TYR A 148 16.35 -0.92 -4.90
N ALA A 149 15.92 -1.74 -3.95
CA ALA A 149 16.50 -3.07 -3.72
C ALA A 149 16.30 -3.99 -4.94
N VAL A 150 15.13 -3.98 -5.56
CA VAL A 150 14.85 -4.78 -6.77
C VAL A 150 15.74 -4.35 -7.92
N ALA A 151 15.83 -3.05 -8.21
CA ALA A 151 16.68 -2.53 -9.29
C ALA A 151 18.16 -2.90 -9.08
N ARG A 152 18.64 -2.78 -7.84
CA ARG A 152 20.02 -3.14 -7.49
C ARG A 152 20.27 -4.64 -7.56
N HIS A 153 19.33 -5.46 -7.12
CA HIS A 153 19.45 -6.91 -7.11
C HIS A 153 19.39 -7.51 -8.53
N THR A 154 18.60 -6.91 -9.40
CA THR A 154 18.44 -7.34 -10.81
C THR A 154 19.48 -6.74 -11.74
N ALA A 155 20.36 -5.87 -11.21
CA ALA A 155 21.41 -5.18 -11.94
C ALA A 155 20.92 -4.40 -13.17
N ALA A 156 19.70 -3.84 -13.11
CA ALA A 156 19.04 -3.15 -14.23
C ALA A 156 19.99 -2.21 -15.00
N ASP A 157 20.02 -2.26 -16.32
CA ASP A 157 21.14 -1.68 -17.09
C ASP A 157 21.08 -0.15 -17.16
N ASP A 158 19.87 0.43 -17.09
CA ASP A 158 19.66 1.87 -17.13
C ASP A 158 18.51 2.34 -16.22
N ALA A 159 18.30 3.66 -16.14
CA ALA A 159 17.24 4.24 -15.32
C ALA A 159 15.81 3.79 -15.72
N VAL A 160 15.55 3.46 -16.98
CA VAL A 160 14.22 3.02 -17.46
C VAL A 160 13.97 1.58 -17.05
N GLU A 161 14.95 0.71 -17.22
CA GLU A 161 14.88 -0.67 -16.72
C GLU A 161 14.77 -0.70 -15.20
N ALA A 162 15.52 0.16 -14.50
CA ALA A 162 15.46 0.27 -13.06
C ALA A 162 14.08 0.73 -12.58
N ALA A 163 13.45 1.68 -13.27
CA ALA A 163 12.08 2.12 -12.98
C ALA A 163 11.07 0.98 -13.17
N LYS A 164 11.18 0.23 -14.29
CA LYS A 164 10.32 -0.93 -14.58
C LYS A 164 10.50 -2.04 -13.55
N ALA A 165 11.75 -2.35 -13.19
CA ALA A 165 12.08 -3.32 -12.16
C ALA A 165 11.51 -2.89 -10.80
N GLY A 166 11.70 -1.62 -10.41
CA GLY A 166 11.14 -1.08 -9.18
C GLY A 166 9.61 -1.12 -9.10
N ALA A 167 8.92 -0.84 -10.22
CA ALA A 167 7.46 -0.90 -10.30
C ALA A 167 6.87 -2.29 -10.01
N THR A 168 7.65 -3.37 -10.20
CA THR A 168 7.18 -4.73 -9.91
C THR A 168 6.91 -4.99 -8.42
N VAL A 169 7.39 -4.12 -7.52
CA VAL A 169 7.05 -4.13 -6.09
C VAL A 169 5.55 -4.02 -5.84
N ALA A 170 4.78 -3.42 -6.75
CA ALA A 170 3.35 -3.20 -6.59
C ALA A 170 2.51 -4.48 -6.55
N VAL A 171 3.00 -5.60 -7.10
CA VAL A 171 2.25 -6.87 -7.21
C VAL A 171 1.63 -7.34 -5.87
N PRO A 172 2.40 -7.48 -4.78
CA PRO A 172 1.84 -7.84 -3.47
C PRO A 172 0.92 -6.77 -2.88
N TYR A 173 1.14 -5.49 -3.19
CA TYR A 173 0.27 -4.40 -2.73
C TYR A 173 -1.10 -4.46 -3.40
N PHE A 174 -1.15 -4.76 -4.70
CA PHE A 174 -2.40 -4.99 -5.42
C PHE A 174 -3.22 -6.13 -4.79
N ALA A 175 -2.57 -7.27 -4.55
CA ALA A 175 -3.23 -8.43 -3.93
C ALA A 175 -3.71 -8.11 -2.51
N PHE A 176 -2.88 -7.44 -1.72
CA PHE A 176 -3.25 -7.03 -0.37
C PHE A 176 -4.40 -6.02 -0.37
N ALA A 177 -4.35 -4.99 -1.20
CA ALA A 177 -5.39 -3.96 -1.26
C ALA A 177 -6.76 -4.55 -1.64
N LEU A 178 -6.79 -5.48 -2.60
CA LEU A 178 -8.00 -6.20 -2.97
C LEU A 178 -8.56 -7.00 -1.78
N LEU A 179 -7.71 -7.75 -1.06
CA LEU A 179 -8.14 -8.52 0.10
C LEU A 179 -8.57 -7.62 1.26
N ALA A 180 -7.82 -6.54 1.50
CA ALA A 180 -8.07 -5.59 2.57
C ALA A 180 -9.42 -4.88 2.37
N ALA A 181 -9.71 -4.42 1.16
CA ALA A 181 -10.98 -3.78 0.84
C ALA A 181 -12.21 -4.66 1.09
N LEU A 182 -12.08 -5.98 0.95
CA LEU A 182 -13.17 -6.93 1.17
C LEU A 182 -13.27 -7.42 2.62
N VAL A 183 -12.13 -7.64 3.27
CA VAL A 183 -12.07 -8.35 4.56
C VAL A 183 -12.00 -7.38 5.75
N MET A 184 -11.58 -6.14 5.52
CA MET A 184 -11.43 -5.13 6.58
C MET A 184 -12.67 -4.27 6.78
N THR A 185 -13.79 -4.58 6.13
CA THR A 185 -15.07 -3.97 6.42
C THR A 185 -15.56 -4.37 7.81
N HIS A 186 -16.18 -3.45 8.54
CA HIS A 186 -16.72 -3.65 9.88
C HIS A 186 -18.13 -3.07 9.98
N THR A 187 -18.99 -3.80 10.67
CA THR A 187 -20.38 -3.43 10.88
C THR A 187 -20.55 -2.90 12.29
N PHE A 188 -21.10 -1.69 12.41
CA PHE A 188 -21.47 -1.07 13.67
C PHE A 188 -22.96 -1.30 13.93
N SER A 189 -23.29 -1.83 15.11
CA SER A 189 -24.66 -2.23 15.47
C SER A 189 -25.12 -1.66 16.81
N GLU A 190 -24.26 -0.94 17.50
CA GLU A 190 -24.52 -0.37 18.82
C GLU A 190 -24.92 1.11 18.70
N GLY A 191 -25.94 1.53 19.47
CA GLY A 191 -26.49 2.89 19.44
C GLY A 191 -25.43 4.00 19.46
N PRO A 192 -24.51 4.01 20.44
CA PRO A 192 -23.48 5.05 20.51
C PRO A 192 -22.49 5.04 19.33
N ALA A 193 -22.26 3.89 18.70
CA ALA A 193 -21.36 3.77 17.54
C ALA A 193 -22.05 4.25 16.25
N VAL A 194 -23.30 3.85 16.06
CA VAL A 194 -24.16 4.30 14.95
C VAL A 194 -24.38 5.81 15.05
N GLU A 195 -24.72 6.33 16.23
CA GLU A 195 -24.89 7.76 16.49
C GLU A 195 -23.64 8.58 16.18
N ALA A 196 -22.43 8.04 16.41
CA ALA A 196 -21.19 8.73 16.05
C ALA A 196 -21.04 8.93 14.52
N LEU A 197 -21.58 8.01 13.71
CA LEU A 197 -21.49 8.03 12.25
C LEU A 197 -22.64 8.80 11.59
N VAL A 198 -23.83 8.83 12.19
CA VAL A 198 -25.02 9.51 11.63
C VAL A 198 -25.41 10.80 12.36
N GLY A 199 -24.69 11.14 13.44
CA GLY A 199 -25.03 12.25 14.33
C GLY A 199 -25.12 13.60 13.63
N GLY A 200 -25.80 14.55 14.26
CA GLY A 200 -26.18 15.83 13.63
C GLY A 200 -25.01 16.65 13.09
N GLU A 201 -25.33 17.55 12.15
CA GLU A 201 -24.50 18.40 11.26
C GLU A 201 -23.17 19.01 11.80
N PHE A 202 -22.89 18.91 13.10
CA PHE A 202 -21.70 19.43 13.79
C PHE A 202 -20.86 18.37 14.52
N SER A 203 -21.21 17.08 14.47
CA SER A 203 -20.33 16.02 14.96
C SER A 203 -19.16 15.85 13.98
N ALA A 204 -17.94 16.00 14.48
CA ALA A 204 -16.71 15.97 13.68
C ALA A 204 -16.43 14.63 12.95
N GLY A 205 -17.29 13.63 13.13
CA GLY A 205 -17.20 12.30 12.54
C GLY A 205 -18.42 11.83 11.75
N ALA A 206 -19.49 12.64 11.69
CA ALA A 206 -20.68 12.24 10.94
C ALA A 206 -20.39 12.14 9.44
N VAL A 207 -21.00 11.13 8.84
CA VAL A 207 -20.99 10.89 7.40
C VAL A 207 -22.10 11.75 6.80
N PRO A 208 -21.77 12.76 5.97
CA PRO A 208 -22.75 13.76 5.53
C PRO A 208 -23.99 13.21 4.79
N GLY A 209 -23.88 12.02 4.20
CA GLY A 209 -24.97 11.37 3.47
C GLY A 209 -25.84 10.42 4.29
N LEU A 210 -25.52 10.17 5.57
CA LEU A 210 -26.30 9.27 6.42
C LEU A 210 -27.25 10.06 7.31
N GLU A 211 -28.55 9.77 7.19
CA GLU A 211 -29.58 10.41 8.02
C GLU A 211 -29.83 9.58 9.29
N ALA A 212 -29.77 10.22 10.46
CA ALA A 212 -29.99 9.53 11.73
C ALA A 212 -31.34 8.78 11.79
N ALA A 213 -32.38 9.28 11.12
CA ALA A 213 -33.71 8.68 11.10
C ALA A 213 -33.76 7.30 10.42
N ASP A 214 -32.79 6.98 9.56
CA ASP A 214 -32.72 5.69 8.88
C ASP A 214 -32.09 4.59 9.76
N TYR A 215 -31.23 4.99 10.70
CA TYR A 215 -30.41 4.07 11.50
C TYR A 215 -30.76 4.05 12.99
N LEU A 216 -31.42 5.10 13.49
CA LEU A 216 -31.79 5.25 14.89
C LEU A 216 -33.30 5.48 15.02
N GLY A 217 -33.94 4.64 15.84
CA GLY A 217 -35.32 4.83 16.26
C GLY A 217 -35.46 5.91 17.35
N SER A 218 -36.69 6.17 17.75
CA SER A 218 -36.94 6.89 19.00
C SER A 218 -36.23 6.17 20.15
N GLU A 219 -35.66 6.94 21.09
CA GLU A 219 -34.93 6.42 22.27
C GLU A 219 -33.51 5.89 21.98
N GLY A 220 -32.98 6.07 20.76
CA GLY A 220 -31.57 5.76 20.44
C GLY A 220 -31.27 4.29 20.16
N HIS A 221 -32.31 3.47 19.99
CA HIS A 221 -32.18 2.09 19.54
C HIS A 221 -31.80 2.02 18.06
N VAL A 222 -30.88 1.11 17.71
CA VAL A 222 -30.43 0.89 16.32
C VAL A 222 -31.52 0.17 15.54
N THR A 223 -31.98 0.78 14.44
CA THR A 223 -32.94 0.20 13.50
C THR A 223 -32.26 -0.43 12.29
N SER A 224 -31.08 0.05 11.93
CA SER A 224 -30.22 -0.51 10.89
C SER A 224 -28.76 -0.42 11.30
N GLU A 225 -27.99 -1.45 10.99
CA GLU A 225 -26.55 -1.46 11.17
C GLU A 225 -25.86 -0.60 10.10
N ILE A 226 -24.61 -0.20 10.34
CA ILE A 226 -23.78 0.56 9.40
C ILE A 226 -22.53 -0.22 9.05
N GLU A 227 -22.37 -0.56 7.78
CA GLU A 227 -21.17 -1.12 7.21
C GLU A 227 -20.15 -0.02 6.88
N PHE A 228 -18.97 -0.08 7.50
CA PHE A 228 -17.86 0.84 7.30
C PHE A 228 -16.60 0.10 6.82
N GLY A 229 -15.94 0.60 5.78
CA GLY A 229 -14.71 -0.01 5.28
C GLY A 229 -13.93 0.86 4.31
N PRO A 230 -12.78 0.37 3.82
CA PRO A 230 -12.04 1.04 2.75
C PRO A 230 -12.87 1.07 1.47
N SER A 231 -12.87 2.18 0.75
CA SER A 231 -13.45 2.22 -0.60
C SER A 231 -12.69 1.23 -1.49
N ILE A 232 -13.41 0.28 -2.10
CA ILE A 232 -12.81 -0.76 -2.94
C ILE A 232 -12.04 -0.13 -4.10
N THR A 233 -12.62 0.90 -4.71
CA THR A 233 -12.02 1.61 -5.84
C THR A 233 -10.72 2.29 -5.42
N ASP A 234 -10.75 3.06 -4.34
CA ASP A 234 -9.56 3.77 -3.86
C ASP A 234 -8.48 2.83 -3.37
N ALA A 235 -8.85 1.76 -2.66
CA ALA A 235 -7.90 0.78 -2.15
C ALA A 235 -7.13 0.14 -3.33
N ILE A 236 -7.84 -0.32 -4.36
CA ILE A 236 -7.21 -0.95 -5.53
C ILE A 236 -6.36 0.06 -6.31
N LEU A 237 -6.90 1.26 -6.57
CA LEU A 237 -6.23 2.26 -7.40
C LEU A 237 -5.04 2.89 -6.67
N TYR A 238 -5.23 3.41 -5.48
CA TYR A 238 -4.18 4.15 -4.76
C TYR A 238 -3.22 3.21 -4.04
N ALA A 239 -3.73 2.37 -3.12
CA ALA A 239 -2.89 1.48 -2.32
C ALA A 239 -2.40 0.25 -3.09
N GLY A 240 -3.17 -0.23 -4.08
CA GLY A 240 -2.83 -1.42 -4.84
C GLY A 240 -1.92 -1.16 -6.04
N LEU A 241 -2.05 0.00 -6.68
CA LEU A 241 -1.46 0.25 -7.99
C LEU A 241 -0.65 1.55 -8.06
N ILE A 242 -1.30 2.71 -8.05
CA ILE A 242 -0.69 4.00 -8.39
C ILE A 242 0.46 4.31 -7.45
N VAL A 243 0.22 4.33 -6.14
CA VAL A 243 1.25 4.76 -5.18
C VAL A 243 2.42 3.75 -5.13
N PRO A 244 2.20 2.43 -5.01
CA PRO A 244 3.29 1.47 -5.04
C PRO A 244 4.09 1.47 -6.34
N VAL A 245 3.43 1.58 -7.50
CA VAL A 245 4.11 1.66 -8.81
C VAL A 245 5.00 2.88 -8.89
N VAL A 246 4.47 4.06 -8.53
CA VAL A 246 5.21 5.32 -8.60
C VAL A 246 6.39 5.31 -7.64
N LEU A 247 6.18 4.96 -6.37
CA LEU A 247 7.26 4.92 -5.38
C LEU A 247 8.28 3.84 -5.68
N GLY A 248 7.85 2.65 -6.10
CA GLY A 248 8.72 1.57 -6.53
C GLY A 248 9.59 1.99 -7.71
N ALA A 249 8.99 2.63 -8.72
CA ALA A 249 9.72 3.16 -9.87
C ALA A 249 10.73 4.24 -9.49
N LEU A 250 10.34 5.21 -8.63
CA LEU A 250 11.24 6.24 -8.11
C LEU A 250 12.41 5.64 -7.33
N GLY A 251 12.13 4.64 -6.49
CA GLY A 251 13.15 3.87 -5.79
C GLY A 251 14.11 3.18 -6.74
N GLY A 252 13.59 2.57 -7.80
CA GLY A 252 14.37 1.96 -8.87
C GLY A 252 15.28 2.96 -9.59
N VAL A 253 14.73 4.11 -10.02
CA VAL A 253 15.50 5.20 -10.65
C VAL A 253 16.61 5.70 -9.73
N ALA A 254 16.36 5.82 -8.43
CA ALA A 254 17.37 6.23 -7.46
C ALA A 254 18.57 5.27 -7.37
N ALA A 255 18.41 4.00 -7.76
CA ALA A 255 19.51 3.04 -7.88
C ALA A 255 20.43 3.33 -9.08
N ARG A 256 19.92 4.02 -10.11
CA ARG A 256 20.63 4.42 -11.34
C ARG A 256 20.64 5.95 -11.51
N ARG A 257 20.96 6.66 -10.43
CA ARG A 257 20.93 8.13 -10.36
C ARG A 257 21.84 8.82 -11.39
N GLU A 258 22.98 8.23 -11.72
CA GLU A 258 23.96 8.81 -12.66
C GLU A 258 23.38 8.81 -14.08
N ASP A 259 22.90 7.66 -14.54
CA ASP A 259 22.24 7.51 -15.84
C ASP A 259 20.95 8.34 -15.95
N ALA A 260 20.21 8.49 -14.84
CA ALA A 260 19.00 9.30 -14.79
C ALA A 260 19.29 10.80 -15.00
N LEU A 261 20.35 11.30 -14.37
CA LEU A 261 20.78 12.70 -14.52
C LEU A 261 21.28 12.97 -15.94
N GLU A 262 22.04 12.06 -16.54
CA GLU A 262 22.53 12.17 -17.92
C GLU A 262 21.38 12.26 -18.93
N LYS A 263 20.35 11.41 -18.79
CA LYS A 263 19.15 11.44 -19.64
C LYS A 263 18.35 12.73 -19.47
N LEU A 264 18.28 13.28 -18.27
CA LEU A 264 17.60 14.55 -18.01
C LEU A 264 18.36 15.73 -18.64
N THR A 265 19.68 15.82 -18.45
CA THR A 265 20.49 16.88 -19.04
C THR A 265 20.45 16.83 -20.56
N ALA A 266 20.59 15.63 -21.15
CA ALA A 266 20.52 15.46 -22.61
C ALA A 266 19.16 15.88 -23.19
N LYS A 267 18.07 15.76 -22.43
CA LYS A 267 16.73 16.17 -22.87
C LYS A 267 16.48 17.66 -22.68
N VAL A 268 17.07 18.28 -21.67
CA VAL A 268 17.04 19.74 -21.47
C VAL A 268 17.85 20.45 -22.56
N ASP A 269 18.98 19.90 -22.99
CA ASP A 269 19.81 20.47 -24.06
C ASP A 269 19.16 20.39 -25.45
N GLN A 270 18.05 19.64 -25.59
CA GLN A 270 17.28 19.51 -26.84
C GLN A 270 16.05 20.46 -26.91
N LEU A 271 15.80 21.24 -25.86
CA LEU A 271 14.71 22.23 -25.77
C LEU A 271 15.23 23.65 -26.04
#